data_AF-A0AAV5MNM9-F1
#
_entry.id   AF-A0AAV5MNM9-F1
#
_cell.length_a   1.000
_cell.length_b   1.000
_cell.length_c   1.000
_cell.angle_alpha   90.00
_cell.angle_beta   90.00
_cell.angle_gamma   90.00
#
_symmetry.space_group_name_H-M   'P 1'
#
loop_
_entity.id
_entity.type
_entity.pdbx_description
1 polymer ?
#
loop_
_entity_poly.entity_id
_entity_poly.type
_entity_poly.pdbx_seq_one_letter_code
_entity_poly.pdbx_strand_id
1 'polypeptide(L)'
;MFRQSTNGLRGKLGKPAYLEDWITTITPLLAGESAFKVPFDWDEEIGEPGAFLIVNNHHSEFYLRTVTLEDVPGYGRFHFLCNSWVYPAKHYKKDRVFFANKTYLPHEMPIPLRKYRDEEFLVLRGDGKGELQEWDRVYDYAYYNDLGDPDKGPDYARPVLGGSAEYPYPRRGRTSRPPTKSDPNSESRLPLLTRLNVYVPRDERFGHLKMSDFLAYGLKSIAQFIRPELEALCDSTPNEFDSFEDVMKIYEGGIKLPKGPQFDDIMKNIPLELLKEALPVDGEGLFRYPLPQVIKEDMSAWRTDDEFAREMLAGVNPLVVRLLEKLQ
;
A
#
# COMPACT_ATOMS: atom_id res chain seq x y z
N MET A 1 3.28 -31.56 -17.89
CA MET A 1 4.24 -32.68 -17.85
C MET A 1 4.05 -33.39 -16.52
N PHE A 2 3.73 -34.69 -16.52
CA PHE A 2 3.33 -35.45 -15.33
C PHE A 2 4.47 -35.58 -14.31
N ARG A 3 4.25 -35.14 -13.06
CA ARG A 3 5.00 -35.60 -11.89
C ARG A 3 4.02 -36.28 -10.94
N GLN A 4 3.99 -37.61 -11.00
CA GLN A 4 3.49 -38.42 -9.88
C GLN A 4 4.29 -38.02 -8.63
N SER A 5 3.63 -37.44 -7.64
CA SER A 5 4.26 -37.21 -6.35
C SER A 5 4.26 -38.52 -5.57
N THR A 6 5.43 -39.12 -5.43
CA THR A 6 5.77 -39.94 -4.28
C THR A 6 5.61 -39.08 -3.02
N ASN A 7 4.54 -39.34 -2.27
CA ASN A 7 4.33 -39.11 -0.83
C ASN A 7 2.83 -38.94 -0.58
N GLY A 8 2.18 -39.94 0.03
CA GLY A 8 0.73 -40.02 0.29
C GLY A 8 0.16 -39.00 1.29
N LEU A 9 0.67 -37.78 1.31
CA LEU A 9 0.26 -36.67 2.20
C LEU A 9 -0.23 -35.43 1.42
N ARG A 10 -0.22 -35.45 0.08
CA ARG A 10 -0.69 -34.35 -0.76
C ARG A 10 -2.02 -34.72 -1.41
N GLY A 11 -2.98 -33.81 -1.39
CA GLY A 11 -4.26 -33.98 -2.09
C GLY A 11 -4.09 -34.26 -3.57
N LYS A 12 -5.02 -35.04 -4.12
CA LYS A 12 -5.07 -35.32 -5.56
C LYS A 12 -5.35 -34.03 -6.32
N LEU A 13 -4.71 -33.87 -7.46
CA LEU A 13 -4.95 -32.75 -8.38
C LEU A 13 -5.92 -33.21 -9.46
N GLY A 14 -6.96 -32.40 -9.72
CA GLY A 14 -7.83 -32.58 -10.87
C GLY A 14 -7.12 -32.25 -12.19
N LYS A 15 -7.81 -32.48 -13.30
CA LYS A 15 -7.32 -32.08 -14.63
C LYS A 15 -7.28 -30.54 -14.73
N PRO A 16 -6.33 -29.97 -15.49
CA PRO A 16 -6.35 -28.55 -15.80
C PRO A 16 -7.65 -28.17 -16.51
N ALA A 17 -8.28 -27.10 -16.04
CA ALA A 17 -9.41 -26.46 -16.71
C ALA A 17 -8.98 -25.06 -17.17
N TYR A 18 -9.53 -24.62 -18.31
CA TYR A 18 -9.20 -23.34 -18.91
C TYR A 18 -10.44 -22.45 -18.95
N LEU A 19 -10.22 -21.13 -18.96
CA LEU A 19 -11.29 -20.18 -19.24
C LEU A 19 -11.71 -20.36 -20.71
N GLU A 20 -12.89 -20.92 -20.91
CA GLU A 20 -13.50 -21.09 -22.24
C GLU A 20 -14.30 -19.83 -22.58
N ASP A 21 -14.03 -19.27 -23.76
CA ASP A 21 -14.68 -18.09 -24.36
C ASP A 21 -14.66 -16.78 -23.54
N TRP A 22 -14.17 -15.71 -24.16
CA TRP A 22 -14.28 -14.35 -23.61
C TRP A 22 -15.76 -13.95 -23.66
N ILE A 23 -16.50 -14.21 -22.58
CA ILE A 23 -17.95 -13.99 -22.53
C ILE A 23 -18.23 -12.50 -22.84
N THR A 24 -18.92 -12.25 -23.96
CA THR A 24 -19.39 -10.92 -24.41
C THR A 24 -20.65 -10.47 -23.67
N THR A 25 -21.28 -11.35 -22.91
CA THR A 25 -22.43 -11.06 -22.03
C THR A 25 -21.96 -10.89 -20.60
N ILE A 26 -21.15 -9.86 -20.37
CA ILE A 26 -20.69 -9.47 -19.05
C ILE A 26 -21.90 -8.89 -18.32
N THR A 27 -22.36 -9.54 -17.25
CA THR A 27 -23.14 -8.83 -16.23
C THR A 27 -22.11 -8.29 -15.25
N PRO A 28 -21.80 -6.98 -15.25
CA PRO A 28 -20.86 -6.44 -14.28
C PRO A 28 -21.51 -6.60 -12.91
N LEU A 29 -20.90 -7.38 -12.02
CA LEU A 29 -21.36 -7.45 -10.63
C LEU A 29 -21.11 -6.11 -9.93
N LEU A 30 -20.01 -5.43 -10.32
CA LEU A 30 -19.59 -4.08 -9.93
C LEU A 30 -18.76 -3.47 -11.09
N ALA A 31 -18.56 -2.14 -11.10
CA ALA A 31 -17.75 -1.46 -12.12
C ALA A 31 -16.29 -1.98 -12.13
N GLY A 32 -15.84 -2.50 -13.28
CA GLY A 32 -14.47 -3.02 -13.45
C GLY A 32 -14.29 -4.52 -13.18
N GLU A 33 -15.37 -5.26 -12.87
CA GLU A 33 -15.31 -6.70 -12.62
C GLU A 33 -15.94 -7.54 -13.74
N SER A 34 -15.30 -8.66 -14.05
CA SER A 34 -15.75 -9.62 -15.07
C SER A 34 -15.91 -11.01 -14.45
N ALA A 35 -17.00 -11.70 -14.78
CA ALA A 35 -17.26 -13.07 -14.38
C ALA A 35 -17.05 -14.03 -15.57
N PHE A 36 -16.39 -15.15 -15.32
CA PHE A 36 -16.11 -16.17 -16.32
C PHE A 36 -16.58 -17.54 -15.82
N LYS A 37 -17.03 -18.39 -16.75
CA LYS A 37 -17.38 -19.78 -16.46
C LYS A 37 -16.19 -20.67 -16.83
N VAL A 38 -15.91 -21.66 -15.98
CA VAL A 38 -14.85 -22.65 -16.20
C VAL A 38 -15.44 -24.02 -15.91
N PRO A 39 -15.56 -24.91 -16.91
CA PRO A 39 -15.97 -26.29 -16.67
C PRO A 39 -14.82 -27.08 -16.05
N PHE A 40 -15.07 -27.76 -14.94
CA PHE A 40 -14.11 -28.67 -14.32
C PHE A 40 -14.57 -30.11 -14.52
N ASP A 41 -13.71 -30.92 -15.16
CA ASP A 41 -13.84 -32.38 -15.15
C ASP A 41 -13.65 -32.90 -13.72
N TRP A 42 -14.76 -33.21 -13.06
CA TRP A 42 -14.74 -33.74 -11.70
C TRP A 42 -14.59 -35.26 -11.68
N ASP A 43 -13.61 -35.74 -10.93
CA ASP A 43 -13.40 -37.16 -10.67
C ASP A 43 -13.73 -37.42 -9.19
N GLU A 44 -14.66 -38.36 -8.93
CA GLU A 44 -15.09 -38.73 -7.57
C GLU A 44 -13.92 -39.15 -6.68
N GLU A 45 -12.84 -39.66 -7.29
CA GLU A 45 -11.62 -40.02 -6.59
C GLU A 45 -10.89 -38.84 -5.93
N ILE A 46 -11.13 -37.60 -6.36
CA ILE A 46 -10.54 -36.38 -5.79
C ILE A 46 -11.09 -36.12 -4.39
N GLY A 47 -12.34 -36.53 -4.12
CA GLY A 47 -13.03 -36.22 -2.87
C GLY A 47 -13.28 -34.72 -2.71
N GLU A 48 -13.53 -34.22 -1.51
CA GLU A 48 -13.92 -32.82 -1.29
C GLU A 48 -12.89 -31.76 -1.80
N PRO A 49 -13.28 -30.79 -2.64
CA PRO A 49 -12.39 -29.70 -3.07
C PRO A 49 -12.02 -28.76 -1.91
N GLY A 50 -10.74 -28.75 -1.53
CA GLY A 50 -10.23 -27.88 -0.45
C GLY A 50 -9.38 -26.69 -0.90
N ALA A 51 -8.81 -26.75 -2.11
CA ALA A 51 -7.95 -25.72 -2.68
C ALA A 51 -7.94 -25.85 -4.21
N PHE A 52 -7.59 -24.78 -4.91
CA PHE A 52 -7.25 -24.83 -6.33
C PHE A 52 -5.91 -24.16 -6.61
N LEU A 53 -5.29 -24.58 -7.72
CA LEU A 53 -4.10 -23.95 -8.27
C LEU A 53 -4.50 -23.11 -9.48
N ILE A 54 -3.87 -21.94 -9.63
CA ILE A 54 -4.06 -21.08 -10.79
C ILE A 54 -2.72 -20.73 -11.42
N VAL A 55 -2.68 -20.81 -12.75
CA VAL A 55 -1.53 -20.50 -13.59
C VAL A 55 -1.96 -19.48 -14.61
N ASN A 56 -1.39 -18.28 -14.53
CA ASN A 56 -1.63 -17.23 -15.52
C ASN A 56 -0.61 -17.36 -16.66
N ASN A 57 -1.04 -17.87 -17.82
CA ASN A 57 -0.20 -17.93 -19.03
C ASN A 57 -0.34 -16.67 -19.91
N HIS A 58 -1.15 -15.70 -19.50
CA HIS A 58 -1.28 -14.42 -20.19
C HIS A 58 -0.06 -13.52 -19.87
N HIS A 59 0.17 -12.50 -20.71
CA HIS A 59 1.31 -11.59 -20.54
C HIS A 59 1.06 -10.53 -19.46
N SER A 60 -0.20 -10.19 -19.19
CA SER A 60 -0.63 -9.28 -18.13
C SER A 60 -1.12 -10.01 -16.88
N GLU A 61 -0.92 -9.40 -15.73
CA GLU A 61 -1.54 -9.77 -14.47
C GLU A 61 -3.04 -9.44 -14.45
N PHE A 62 -3.77 -10.10 -13.54
CA PHE A 62 -5.16 -9.76 -13.22
C PHE A 62 -5.41 -9.90 -11.73
N TYR A 63 -6.45 -9.22 -11.23
CA TYR A 63 -6.87 -9.32 -9.84
C TYR A 63 -7.97 -10.38 -9.69
N LEU A 64 -7.65 -11.49 -9.02
CA LEU A 64 -8.61 -12.56 -8.77
C LEU A 64 -9.40 -12.26 -7.50
N ARG A 65 -10.68 -11.94 -7.64
CA ARG A 65 -11.58 -11.70 -6.50
C ARG A 65 -12.02 -12.99 -5.83
N THR A 66 -12.75 -13.82 -6.56
CA THR A 66 -13.39 -15.03 -6.02
C THR A 66 -13.46 -16.13 -7.07
N VAL A 67 -13.42 -17.37 -6.62
CA VAL A 67 -13.84 -18.53 -7.42
C VAL A 67 -14.96 -19.23 -6.68
N THR A 68 -16.00 -19.63 -7.39
CA THR A 68 -17.12 -20.38 -6.82
C THR A 68 -17.36 -21.62 -7.67
N LEU A 69 -17.33 -22.78 -7.02
CA LEU A 69 -17.74 -24.04 -7.63
C LEU A 69 -19.20 -24.27 -7.24
N GLU A 70 -20.08 -24.25 -8.24
CA GLU A 70 -21.49 -24.59 -8.07
C GLU A 70 -21.66 -26.11 -8.27
N ASP A 71 -22.62 -26.71 -7.55
CA ASP A 71 -23.09 -28.08 -7.77
C ASP A 71 -22.02 -29.19 -7.76
N VAL A 72 -21.05 -29.14 -6.83
CA VAL A 72 -20.08 -30.24 -6.68
C VAL A 72 -20.82 -31.51 -6.20
N PRO A 73 -20.74 -32.63 -6.94
CA PRO A 73 -21.48 -33.85 -6.61
C PRO A 73 -21.19 -34.34 -5.18
N GLY A 74 -22.25 -34.46 -4.37
CA GLY A 74 -22.16 -34.94 -2.98
C GLY A 74 -21.72 -33.90 -1.94
N TYR A 75 -21.30 -32.69 -2.36
CA TYR A 75 -20.75 -31.68 -1.44
C TYR A 75 -21.38 -30.28 -1.59
N GLY A 76 -22.02 -29.98 -2.72
CA GLY A 76 -22.71 -28.70 -2.95
C GLY A 76 -21.76 -27.58 -3.39
N ARG A 77 -21.94 -26.38 -2.83
CA ARG A 77 -21.27 -25.17 -3.29
C ARG A 77 -19.99 -24.89 -2.49
N PHE A 78 -18.90 -24.54 -3.18
CA PHE A 78 -17.63 -24.12 -2.57
C PHE A 78 -17.28 -22.70 -2.97
N HIS A 79 -16.86 -21.90 -1.99
CA HIS A 79 -16.45 -20.53 -2.21
C HIS A 79 -15.00 -20.32 -1.82
N PHE A 80 -14.25 -19.68 -2.71
CA PHE A 80 -12.86 -19.32 -2.53
C PHE A 80 -12.74 -17.81 -2.59
N LEU A 81 -12.42 -17.20 -1.45
CA LEU A 81 -12.21 -15.76 -1.33
C LEU A 81 -10.72 -15.47 -1.57
N CYS A 82 -10.40 -14.95 -2.76
CA CYS A 82 -9.00 -14.85 -3.23
C CYS A 82 -8.41 -13.47 -2.97
N ASN A 83 -9.07 -12.42 -3.46
CA ASN A 83 -8.68 -11.00 -3.36
C ASN A 83 -7.17 -10.76 -3.54
N SER A 84 -6.59 -11.26 -4.63
CA SER A 84 -5.14 -11.20 -4.84
C SER A 84 -4.77 -11.07 -6.31
N TRP A 85 -3.66 -10.38 -6.59
CA TRP A 85 -3.08 -10.24 -7.92
C TRP A 85 -2.41 -11.54 -8.38
N VAL A 86 -2.70 -12.00 -9.59
CA VAL A 86 -2.11 -13.19 -10.22
C VAL A 86 -1.27 -12.76 -11.42
N TYR A 87 0.04 -12.72 -11.24
CA TYR A 87 1.02 -12.38 -12.28
C TYR A 87 1.27 -13.55 -13.24
N PRO A 88 1.85 -13.27 -14.43
CA PRO A 88 2.26 -14.32 -15.37
C PRO A 88 3.14 -15.38 -14.70
N ALA A 89 2.91 -16.65 -15.04
CA ALA A 89 3.51 -17.81 -14.38
C ALA A 89 5.04 -17.78 -14.35
N LYS A 90 5.68 -17.15 -15.35
CA LYS A 90 7.14 -16.95 -15.43
C LYS A 90 7.74 -16.22 -14.21
N HIS A 91 6.93 -15.46 -13.47
CA HIS A 91 7.37 -14.73 -12.28
C HIS A 91 7.32 -15.56 -11.00
N TYR A 92 6.66 -16.73 -11.03
CA TYR A 92 6.48 -17.57 -9.84
C TYR A 92 7.34 -18.83 -9.91
N LYS A 93 7.99 -19.16 -8.79
CA LYS A 93 8.69 -20.45 -8.62
C LYS A 93 7.70 -21.61 -8.41
N LYS A 94 6.48 -21.30 -7.94
CA LYS A 94 5.40 -22.25 -7.65
C LYS A 94 4.06 -21.64 -8.06
N ASP A 95 3.16 -22.48 -8.55
CA ASP A 95 1.81 -22.07 -8.91
C ASP A 95 1.08 -21.49 -7.69
N ARG A 96 0.20 -20.51 -7.97
CA ARG A 96 -0.58 -19.83 -6.94
C ARG A 96 -1.65 -20.79 -6.42
N VAL A 97 -1.72 -20.94 -5.10
CA VAL A 97 -2.75 -21.74 -4.42
C VAL A 97 -3.73 -20.85 -3.70
N PHE A 98 -5.01 -21.19 -3.77
CA PHE A 98 -6.09 -20.56 -3.01
C PHE A 98 -6.91 -21.64 -2.31
N PHE A 99 -7.28 -21.40 -1.06
CA PHE A 99 -8.02 -22.33 -0.22
C PHE A 99 -9.50 -21.96 -0.15
N ALA A 100 -10.37 -22.96 0.04
CA ALA A 100 -11.78 -22.72 0.29
C ALA A 100 -11.96 -21.90 1.59
N ASN A 101 -13.09 -21.20 1.72
CA ASN A 101 -13.41 -20.34 2.87
C ASN A 101 -13.77 -21.11 4.16
N LYS A 102 -13.12 -22.24 4.40
CA LYS A 102 -13.25 -23.03 5.62
C LYS A 102 -12.06 -22.76 6.54
N THR A 103 -12.34 -22.47 7.81
CA THR A 103 -11.32 -22.16 8.81
C THR A 103 -10.89 -23.42 9.55
N TYR A 104 -9.58 -23.58 9.75
CA TYR A 104 -9.01 -24.71 10.46
C TYR A 104 -7.89 -24.24 11.39
N LEU A 105 -7.79 -24.79 12.60
CA LEU A 105 -6.54 -24.75 13.33
C LEU A 105 -5.49 -25.64 12.64
N PRO A 106 -4.18 -25.42 12.89
CA PRO A 106 -3.14 -26.16 12.19
C PRO A 106 -3.24 -27.69 12.27
N HIS A 107 -3.73 -28.21 13.40
CA HIS A 107 -3.92 -29.64 13.67
C HIS A 107 -5.24 -30.21 13.14
N GLU A 108 -6.24 -29.36 12.92
CA GLU A 108 -7.56 -29.73 12.38
C GLU A 108 -7.56 -29.76 10.85
N MET A 109 -6.65 -29.03 10.20
CA MET A 109 -6.59 -28.95 8.75
C MET A 109 -6.50 -30.35 8.12
N PRO A 110 -7.31 -30.67 7.11
CA PRO A 110 -7.26 -31.94 6.40
C PRO A 110 -5.84 -32.26 5.94
N ILE A 111 -5.37 -33.48 6.25
CA ILE A 111 -4.01 -33.96 5.94
C ILE A 111 -3.62 -33.64 4.47
N PRO A 112 -4.49 -33.87 3.47
CA PRO A 112 -4.15 -33.61 2.06
C PRO A 112 -3.80 -32.14 1.74
N LEU A 113 -4.27 -31.18 2.54
CA LEU A 113 -4.06 -29.74 2.32
C LEU A 113 -2.83 -29.19 3.06
N ARG A 114 -2.34 -29.89 4.09
CA ARG A 114 -1.24 -29.40 4.95
C ARG A 114 0.01 -29.07 4.16
N LYS A 115 0.37 -29.93 3.20
CA LYS A 115 1.55 -29.70 2.34
C LYS A 115 1.40 -28.43 1.50
N TYR A 116 0.22 -28.16 0.93
CA TYR A 116 -0.01 -26.92 0.18
C TYR A 116 0.10 -25.69 1.09
N ARG A 117 -0.46 -25.76 2.30
CA ARG A 117 -0.37 -24.68 3.28
C ARG A 117 1.08 -24.38 3.66
N ASP A 118 1.83 -25.42 4.01
CA ASP A 118 3.21 -25.26 4.46
C ASP A 118 4.11 -24.76 3.32
N GLU A 119 3.87 -25.21 2.08
CA GLU A 119 4.55 -24.70 0.89
C GLU A 119 4.21 -23.23 0.60
N GLU A 120 2.96 -22.80 0.77
CA GLU A 120 2.56 -21.39 0.61
C GLU A 120 3.20 -20.52 1.69
N PHE A 121 3.26 -20.98 2.95
CA PHE A 121 3.97 -20.27 4.00
C PHE A 121 5.46 -20.07 3.70
N LEU A 122 6.13 -21.06 3.10
CA LEU A 122 7.53 -20.92 2.69
C LEU A 122 7.69 -19.87 1.59
N VAL A 123 6.75 -19.80 0.63
CA VAL A 123 6.75 -18.76 -0.41
C VAL A 123 6.56 -17.38 0.23
N LEU A 124 5.63 -17.24 1.17
CA LEU A 124 5.34 -15.97 1.84
C LEU A 124 6.47 -15.51 2.77
N ARG A 125 7.25 -16.40 3.37
CA ARG A 125 8.43 -16.00 4.18
C ARG A 125 9.63 -15.63 3.33
N GLY A 126 9.74 -16.19 2.12
CA GLY A 126 10.94 -16.03 1.29
C GLY A 126 12.17 -16.72 1.89
N ASP A 127 13.35 -16.38 1.34
CA ASP A 127 14.63 -17.01 1.69
C ASP A 127 15.61 -16.05 2.39
N GLY A 128 15.16 -14.84 2.76
CA GLY A 128 16.03 -13.84 3.39
C GLY A 128 17.03 -13.17 2.44
N LYS A 129 16.99 -13.48 1.14
CA LYS A 129 18.02 -13.07 0.16
C LYS A 129 17.41 -12.41 -1.07
N GLY A 130 18.26 -11.79 -1.89
CA GLY A 130 17.87 -11.17 -3.15
C GLY A 130 17.04 -9.90 -3.01
N GLU A 131 16.93 -9.16 -4.13
CA GLU A 131 16.05 -8.00 -4.27
C GLU A 131 14.61 -8.46 -4.55
N LEU A 132 13.66 -7.88 -3.82
CA LEU A 132 12.24 -8.20 -3.96
C LEU A 132 11.64 -7.43 -5.13
N GLN A 133 10.84 -8.12 -5.93
CA GLN A 133 10.21 -7.60 -7.13
C GLN A 133 8.74 -7.31 -6.89
N GLU A 134 8.13 -6.50 -7.76
CA GLU A 134 6.73 -6.05 -7.60
C GLU A 134 5.72 -7.19 -7.40
N TRP A 135 5.90 -8.32 -8.09
CA TRP A 135 5.02 -9.49 -8.01
C TRP A 135 5.26 -10.37 -6.79
N ASP A 136 6.31 -10.13 -6.01
CA ASP A 136 6.65 -10.93 -4.85
C ASP A 136 5.67 -10.67 -3.70
N ARG A 137 5.39 -11.73 -2.93
CA ARG A 137 4.51 -11.71 -1.75
C ARG A 137 5.28 -12.06 -0.48
N VAL A 138 6.53 -11.62 -0.39
CA VAL A 138 7.46 -11.99 0.68
C VAL A 138 7.30 -11.04 1.85
N TYR A 139 6.92 -11.57 3.00
CA TYR A 139 6.84 -10.91 4.29
C TYR A 139 8.06 -11.27 5.12
N ASP A 140 8.94 -10.30 5.31
CA ASP A 140 10.17 -10.46 6.07
C ASP A 140 10.50 -9.16 6.81
N TYR A 141 11.43 -9.21 7.75
CA TYR A 141 11.74 -8.12 8.66
C TYR A 141 13.03 -7.41 8.29
N ALA A 142 13.06 -6.12 8.55
CA ALA A 142 14.29 -5.34 8.54
C ALA A 142 14.22 -4.16 9.53
N TYR A 143 15.38 -3.57 9.79
CA TYR A 143 15.54 -2.38 10.63
C TYR A 143 15.17 -1.11 9.87
N TYR A 144 14.97 0.00 10.57
CA TYR A 144 14.88 1.31 9.94
C TYR A 144 16.28 1.83 9.64
N ASN A 145 16.90 1.24 8.63
CA ASN A 145 18.20 1.62 8.08
C ASN A 145 18.09 2.29 6.71
N ASP A 146 16.87 2.64 6.29
CA ASP A 146 16.53 3.21 4.98
C ASP A 146 16.06 4.68 5.05
N LEU A 147 16.20 5.31 6.22
CA LEU A 147 15.82 6.70 6.45
C LEU A 147 16.92 7.70 6.08
N GLY A 148 18.19 7.31 6.25
CA GLY A 148 19.36 8.14 5.90
C GLY A 148 19.71 8.11 4.41
N ASP A 149 20.57 9.03 3.99
CA ASP A 149 21.18 9.07 2.65
C ASP A 149 22.68 9.43 2.74
N PRO A 150 23.50 8.58 3.39
CA PRO A 150 24.91 8.88 3.68
C PRO A 150 25.77 9.12 2.43
N ASP A 151 25.36 8.60 1.26
CA ASP A 151 26.03 8.86 -0.03
C ASP A 151 25.99 10.35 -0.42
N LYS A 152 25.04 11.14 0.13
CA LYS A 152 24.99 12.62 -0.06
C LYS A 152 25.84 13.41 0.93
N GLY A 153 26.43 12.74 1.92
CA GLY A 153 27.26 13.35 2.94
C GLY A 153 26.76 13.13 4.37
N PRO A 154 27.58 13.53 5.37
CA PRO A 154 27.33 13.22 6.78
C PRO A 154 26.03 13.83 7.33
N ASP A 155 25.61 14.99 6.84
CA ASP A 155 24.37 15.66 7.27
C ASP A 155 23.10 14.87 6.93
N TYR A 156 23.21 13.94 5.96
CA TYR A 156 22.12 13.06 5.52
C TYR A 156 22.21 11.66 6.14
N ALA A 157 23.29 11.34 6.87
CA ALA A 157 23.40 10.08 7.59
C ALA A 157 22.44 10.06 8.79
N ARG A 158 21.84 8.90 9.07
CA ARG A 158 20.95 8.69 10.22
C ARG A 158 21.33 7.38 10.92
N PRO A 159 21.19 7.30 12.25
CA PRO A 159 21.41 6.03 12.95
C PRO A 159 20.36 5.01 12.52
N VAL A 160 20.75 3.74 12.51
CA VAL A 160 19.82 2.62 12.29
C VAL A 160 18.92 2.48 13.52
N LEU A 161 17.61 2.49 13.32
CA LEU A 161 16.66 2.27 14.41
C LEU A 161 16.23 0.79 14.46
N GLY A 162 16.46 0.17 15.62
CA GLY A 162 16.23 -1.24 15.91
C GLY A 162 17.52 -2.08 15.88
N GLY A 163 17.54 -3.16 16.66
CA GLY A 163 18.66 -4.09 16.71
C GLY A 163 19.78 -3.72 17.69
N SER A 164 19.66 -2.55 18.34
CA SER A 164 20.52 -2.12 19.43
C SER A 164 19.69 -1.76 20.67
N ALA A 165 20.35 -1.75 21.83
CA ALA A 165 19.75 -1.27 23.08
C ALA A 165 19.66 0.26 23.14
N GLU A 166 20.52 0.96 22.39
CA GLU A 166 20.55 2.43 22.32
C GLU A 166 19.38 2.97 21.49
N TYR A 167 19.05 2.33 20.36
CA TYR A 167 17.95 2.70 19.48
C TYR A 167 16.98 1.53 19.33
N PRO A 168 16.23 1.13 20.38
CA PRO A 168 15.23 0.09 20.26
C PRO A 168 14.08 0.60 19.38
N TYR A 169 13.68 -0.20 18.39
CA TYR A 169 12.58 0.17 17.49
C TYR A 169 11.89 -1.08 16.91
N PRO A 170 10.57 -1.02 16.63
CA PRO A 170 9.88 -2.05 15.87
C PRO A 170 10.57 -2.33 14.53
N ARG A 171 10.42 -3.56 14.04
CA ARG A 171 10.86 -3.91 12.67
C ARG A 171 9.87 -3.34 11.66
N ARG A 172 10.37 -3.10 10.45
CA ARG A 172 9.58 -2.78 9.27
C ARG A 172 9.59 -3.95 8.28
N GLY A 173 8.75 -3.87 7.25
CA GLY A 173 8.76 -4.80 6.13
C GLY A 173 10.05 -4.69 5.33
N ARG A 174 10.70 -5.83 5.07
CA ARG A 174 11.93 -5.89 4.27
C ARG A 174 11.64 -5.48 2.82
N THR A 175 12.53 -4.66 2.26
CA THR A 175 12.43 -4.10 0.91
C THR A 175 13.57 -4.55 0.00
N SER A 176 14.68 -5.00 0.59
CA SER A 176 15.82 -5.63 -0.10
C SER A 176 16.52 -4.79 -1.16
N ARG A 177 16.47 -3.46 -1.06
CA ARG A 177 17.32 -2.60 -1.91
C ARG A 177 18.78 -2.80 -1.49
N PRO A 178 19.74 -2.55 -2.40
CA PRO A 178 21.15 -2.68 -2.06
C PRO A 178 21.55 -1.68 -0.97
N PRO A 179 22.62 -1.97 -0.21
CA PRO A 179 23.20 -1.00 0.72
C PRO A 179 23.76 0.22 -0.01
N THR A 180 23.91 1.33 0.73
CA THR A 180 24.57 2.55 0.23
C THR A 180 26.06 2.31 -0.02
N LYS A 181 26.69 3.17 -0.82
CA LYS A 181 28.13 3.04 -1.12
C LYS A 181 28.99 3.45 0.09
N SER A 182 28.54 4.45 0.82
CA SER A 182 29.25 5.03 1.96
C SER A 182 29.04 4.27 3.27
N ASP A 183 27.90 3.60 3.47
CA ASP A 183 27.61 2.80 4.67
C ASP A 183 26.90 1.48 4.32
N PRO A 184 27.58 0.32 4.49
CA PRO A 184 26.98 -0.99 4.26
C PRO A 184 25.79 -1.32 5.16
N ASN A 185 25.63 -0.64 6.29
CA ASN A 185 24.51 -0.86 7.20
C ASN A 185 23.26 -0.07 6.80
N SER A 186 23.39 0.94 5.95
CA SER A 186 22.30 1.76 5.46
C SER A 186 21.81 1.25 4.10
N GLU A 187 20.49 1.08 3.96
CA GLU A 187 19.86 0.69 2.70
C GLU A 187 19.70 1.91 1.77
N SER A 188 19.97 1.71 0.48
CA SER A 188 19.87 2.78 -0.52
C SER A 188 18.46 3.35 -0.67
N ARG A 189 18.39 4.64 -1.01
CA ARG A 189 17.13 5.36 -1.23
C ARG A 189 16.68 5.31 -2.68
N LEU A 190 15.36 5.27 -2.87
CA LEU A 190 14.76 5.54 -4.17
C LEU A 190 14.78 7.06 -4.46
N PRO A 191 14.96 7.45 -5.75
CA PRO A 191 14.75 8.82 -6.21
C PRO A 191 13.40 9.39 -5.75
N LEU A 192 13.32 10.71 -5.55
CA LEU A 192 12.13 11.37 -4.98
C LEU A 192 10.84 10.99 -5.73
N LEU A 193 10.89 10.99 -7.06
CA LEU A 193 9.76 10.69 -7.95
C LEU A 193 9.28 9.24 -7.88
N THR A 194 10.13 8.31 -7.40
CA THR A 194 9.82 6.88 -7.31
C THR A 194 9.73 6.38 -5.87
N ARG A 195 9.72 7.28 -4.87
CA ARG A 195 9.62 6.90 -3.44
C ARG A 195 8.34 6.12 -3.11
N LEU A 196 7.27 6.27 -3.88
CA LEU A 196 6.03 5.50 -3.72
C LEU A 196 6.15 4.05 -4.24
N ASN A 197 7.26 3.71 -4.90
CA ASN A 197 7.55 2.38 -5.40
C ASN A 197 8.42 1.57 -4.43
N VAL A 198 8.50 1.97 -3.15
CA VAL A 198 9.08 1.12 -2.11
C VAL A 198 8.32 -0.20 -2.09
N TYR A 199 9.06 -1.30 -2.16
CA TYR A 199 8.46 -2.63 -2.14
C TYR A 199 7.58 -2.83 -0.92
N VAL A 200 6.39 -3.36 -1.18
CA VAL A 200 5.52 -4.01 -0.20
C VAL A 200 4.99 -5.28 -0.87
N PRO A 201 4.66 -6.34 -0.10
CA PRO A 201 4.02 -7.52 -0.66
C PRO A 201 2.84 -7.15 -1.55
N ARG A 202 2.75 -7.75 -2.74
CA ARG A 202 1.92 -7.22 -3.83
C ARG A 202 0.47 -6.88 -3.45
N ASP A 203 -0.12 -7.70 -2.60
CA ASP A 203 -1.52 -7.57 -2.17
C ASP A 203 -1.73 -6.53 -1.06
N GLU A 204 -0.66 -6.09 -0.38
CA GLU A 204 -0.67 -4.97 0.60
C GLU A 204 -0.54 -3.60 -0.07
N ARG A 205 -0.08 -3.57 -1.33
CA ARG A 205 0.02 -2.33 -2.09
C ARG A 205 -1.38 -1.79 -2.35
N PHE A 206 -1.60 -0.50 -2.02
CA PHE A 206 -2.87 0.15 -2.28
C PHE A 206 -3.32 -0.03 -3.74
N GLY A 207 -4.59 -0.38 -3.93
CA GLY A 207 -5.24 -0.27 -5.24
C GLY A 207 -5.33 1.19 -5.67
N HIS A 208 -5.50 1.43 -6.97
CA HIS A 208 -5.45 2.78 -7.56
C HIS A 208 -6.37 3.80 -6.88
N LEU A 209 -7.58 3.40 -6.46
CA LEU A 209 -8.55 4.29 -5.78
C LEU A 209 -8.12 4.72 -4.38
N LYS A 210 -7.40 3.88 -3.63
CA LYS A 210 -6.88 4.25 -2.31
C LYS A 210 -5.61 5.10 -2.41
N MET A 211 -4.90 4.99 -3.53
CA MET A 211 -3.70 5.76 -3.79
C MET A 211 -4.04 7.24 -4.07
N SER A 212 -5.11 7.55 -4.81
CA SER A 212 -5.55 8.94 -5.00
C SER A 212 -5.86 9.63 -3.68
N ASP A 213 -6.60 8.96 -2.79
CA ASP A 213 -6.90 9.50 -1.45
C ASP A 213 -5.62 9.73 -0.63
N PHE A 214 -4.66 8.79 -0.68
CA PHE A 214 -3.38 8.93 0.01
C PHE A 214 -2.53 10.08 -0.55
N LEU A 215 -2.54 10.27 -1.88
CA LEU A 215 -1.81 11.33 -2.56
C LEU A 215 -2.43 12.71 -2.31
N ALA A 216 -3.74 12.80 -2.20
CA ALA A 216 -4.42 14.02 -1.76
C ALA A 216 -3.90 14.49 -0.39
N TYR A 217 -3.53 13.59 0.53
CA TYR A 217 -2.89 13.93 1.80
C TYR A 217 -1.35 14.08 1.73
N GLY A 218 -0.72 13.60 0.66
CA GLY A 218 0.71 13.68 0.37
C GLY A 218 1.23 15.09 0.06
N LEU A 219 0.42 16.13 0.25
CA LEU A 219 0.70 17.56 0.00
C LEU A 219 1.96 18.12 0.69
N LYS A 220 2.53 17.42 1.67
CA LYS A 220 3.76 17.86 2.36
C LYS A 220 5.00 17.86 1.45
N SER A 221 5.05 17.01 0.42
CA SER A 221 6.12 17.06 -0.59
C SER A 221 5.93 18.24 -1.54
N ILE A 222 4.70 18.69 -1.74
CA ILE A 222 4.35 19.72 -2.72
C ILE A 222 4.76 21.13 -2.25
N ALA A 223 4.67 21.41 -0.94
CA ALA A 223 5.15 22.67 -0.37
C ALA A 223 6.64 22.96 -0.65
N GLN A 224 7.46 21.92 -0.86
CA GLN A 224 8.87 22.11 -1.21
C GLN A 224 9.06 22.68 -2.63
N PHE A 225 8.09 22.50 -3.52
CA PHE A 225 8.14 22.91 -4.92
C PHE A 225 7.47 24.27 -5.18
N ILE A 226 6.75 24.84 -4.22
CA ILE A 226 5.98 26.10 -4.34
C ILE A 226 6.53 27.15 -3.35
N ARG A 227 7.79 26.97 -2.95
CA ARG A 227 8.51 27.88 -2.04
C ARG A 227 8.47 29.35 -2.55
N PRO A 228 8.71 29.63 -3.84
CA PRO A 228 8.73 31.02 -4.34
C PRO A 228 7.37 31.74 -4.27
N GLU A 229 6.25 31.01 -4.31
CA GLU A 229 4.91 31.61 -4.30
C GLU A 229 4.38 31.78 -2.87
N LEU A 230 4.83 30.95 -1.93
CA LEU A 230 4.64 31.22 -0.51
C LEU A 230 5.34 32.53 -0.11
N GLU A 231 6.50 32.85 -0.70
CA GLU A 231 7.18 34.14 -0.47
C GLU A 231 6.33 35.35 -0.92
N ALA A 232 5.45 35.20 -1.91
CA ALA A 232 4.58 36.27 -2.40
C ALA A 232 3.33 36.52 -1.52
N LEU A 233 3.02 35.62 -0.58
CA LEU A 233 2.01 35.84 0.46
C LEU A 233 2.56 36.65 1.64
N CYS A 234 3.87 36.90 1.65
CA CYS A 234 4.59 37.59 2.71
C CYS A 234 5.03 38.96 2.16
N ASP A 235 4.35 40.03 2.56
CA ASP A 235 4.58 41.37 2.03
C ASP A 235 5.85 42.02 2.62
N SER A 236 6.26 41.64 3.84
CA SER A 236 7.35 42.33 4.57
C SER A 236 8.45 41.42 5.12
N THR A 237 8.18 40.13 5.31
CA THR A 237 9.16 39.13 5.76
C THR A 237 9.31 38.02 4.72
N PRO A 238 10.39 37.99 3.92
CA PRO A 238 10.59 36.92 2.96
C PRO A 238 10.61 35.56 3.66
N ASN A 239 9.74 34.64 3.23
CA ASN A 239 9.56 33.28 3.79
C ASN A 239 8.87 33.17 5.16
N GLU A 240 8.24 34.22 5.70
CA GLU A 240 7.52 34.16 6.97
C GLU A 240 6.11 34.80 6.88
N PHE A 241 5.12 34.27 7.60
CA PHE A 241 3.81 34.92 7.65
C PHE A 241 3.88 36.20 8.48
N ASP A 242 3.46 37.33 7.89
CA ASP A 242 3.43 38.61 8.58
C ASP A 242 2.25 38.72 9.57
N SER A 243 1.19 37.95 9.36
CA SER A 243 -0.02 37.96 10.18
C SER A 243 -0.80 36.63 10.17
N PHE A 244 -1.73 36.47 11.12
CA PHE A 244 -2.69 35.35 11.06
C PHE A 244 -3.61 35.42 9.84
N GLU A 245 -3.87 36.62 9.30
CA GLU A 245 -4.65 36.77 8.08
C GLU A 245 -3.94 36.10 6.90
N ASP A 246 -2.61 36.17 6.84
CA ASP A 246 -1.82 35.52 5.79
C ASP A 246 -1.88 33.99 5.87
N VAL A 247 -1.98 33.44 7.08
CA VAL A 247 -2.25 32.01 7.29
C VAL A 247 -3.66 31.65 6.80
N MET A 248 -4.66 32.51 7.05
CA MET A 248 -6.05 32.24 6.64
C MET A 248 -6.27 32.32 5.13
N LYS A 249 -5.53 33.20 4.43
CA LYS A 249 -5.57 33.33 2.96
C LYS A 249 -5.31 32.01 2.23
N ILE A 250 -4.57 31.07 2.85
CA ILE A 250 -4.30 29.73 2.31
C ILE A 250 -5.60 28.93 2.07
N TYR A 251 -6.63 29.12 2.90
CA TYR A 251 -7.90 28.39 2.84
C TYR A 251 -8.98 29.13 2.02
N GLU A 252 -8.90 30.46 1.95
CA GLU A 252 -9.93 31.31 1.33
C GLU A 252 -9.75 31.49 -0.19
N GLY A 253 -8.51 31.59 -0.67
CA GLY A 253 -8.22 31.97 -2.06
C GLY A 253 -7.24 31.06 -2.83
N GLY A 254 -6.65 30.06 -2.17
CA GLY A 254 -5.59 29.22 -2.76
C GLY A 254 -4.29 29.98 -3.03
N ILE A 255 -3.24 29.28 -3.45
CA ILE A 255 -1.95 29.91 -3.78
C ILE A 255 -1.97 30.29 -5.26
N LYS A 256 -1.79 31.59 -5.55
CA LYS A 256 -1.68 32.10 -6.93
C LYS A 256 -0.31 31.70 -7.49
N LEU A 257 -0.32 30.87 -8.53
CA LEU A 257 0.89 30.46 -9.22
C LEU A 257 1.45 31.57 -10.13
N PRO A 258 2.77 31.56 -10.42
CA PRO A 258 3.34 32.42 -11.43
C PRO A 258 2.85 31.99 -12.80
N LYS A 259 2.64 32.95 -13.69
CA LYS A 259 2.42 32.67 -15.12
C LYS A 259 3.76 32.69 -15.84
N GLY A 260 4.10 31.63 -16.59
CA GLY A 260 5.31 31.58 -17.42
C GLY A 260 6.17 30.32 -17.21
N PRO A 261 7.44 30.33 -17.65
CA PRO A 261 8.32 29.14 -17.68
C PRO A 261 8.52 28.45 -16.32
N GLN A 262 8.41 29.22 -15.23
CA GLN A 262 8.53 28.72 -13.86
C GLN A 262 7.40 27.74 -13.49
N PHE A 263 6.19 27.94 -14.04
CA PHE A 263 5.06 27.03 -13.86
C PHE A 263 5.34 25.67 -14.52
N ASP A 264 5.92 25.66 -15.72
CA ASP A 264 6.25 24.42 -16.42
C ASP A 264 7.30 23.60 -15.66
N ASP A 265 8.25 24.27 -14.99
CA ASP A 265 9.26 23.60 -14.16
C ASP A 265 8.66 23.05 -12.86
N ILE A 266 7.71 23.74 -12.22
CA ILE A 266 6.98 23.21 -11.06
C ILE A 266 6.16 21.97 -11.46
N MET A 267 5.41 22.07 -12.57
CA MET A 267 4.56 20.98 -13.08
C MET A 267 5.36 19.75 -13.51
N LYS A 268 6.59 19.91 -14.02
CA LYS A 268 7.48 18.78 -14.37
C LYS A 268 8.03 18.03 -13.15
N ASN A 269 8.13 18.69 -12.01
CA ASN A 269 8.76 18.15 -10.80
C ASN A 269 7.76 17.51 -9.82
N ILE A 270 6.45 17.73 -10.03
CA ILE A 270 5.40 17.11 -9.22
C ILE A 270 4.89 15.84 -9.96
N PRO A 271 4.81 14.67 -9.30
CA PRO A 271 4.18 13.49 -9.87
C PRO A 271 2.78 13.78 -10.42
N LEU A 272 2.48 13.27 -11.61
CA LEU A 272 1.22 13.52 -12.32
C LEU A 272 -0.02 13.12 -11.50
N GLU A 273 0.10 12.09 -10.68
CA GLU A 273 -0.96 11.61 -9.79
C GLU A 273 -1.26 12.60 -8.66
N LEU A 274 -0.26 13.33 -8.16
CA LEU A 274 -0.42 14.39 -7.16
C LEU A 274 -0.98 15.66 -7.77
N LEU A 275 -0.61 15.98 -9.01
CA LEU A 275 -1.12 17.15 -9.73
C LEU A 275 -2.63 17.08 -9.97
N LYS A 276 -3.15 15.89 -10.29
CA LYS A 276 -4.59 15.68 -10.52
C LYS A 276 -5.45 15.95 -9.29
N GLU A 277 -4.94 15.64 -8.11
CA GLU A 277 -5.62 15.93 -6.83
C GLU A 277 -5.42 17.40 -6.39
N ALA A 278 -4.26 17.98 -6.69
CA ALA A 278 -3.90 19.33 -6.27
C ALA A 278 -4.55 20.44 -7.11
N LEU A 279 -4.90 20.17 -8.37
CA LEU A 279 -5.51 21.10 -9.31
C LEU A 279 -7.05 21.04 -9.20
N PRO A 280 -7.73 22.12 -8.77
CA PRO A 280 -9.16 22.26 -8.92
C PRO A 280 -9.58 22.18 -10.41
N VAL A 281 -10.77 21.61 -10.66
CA VAL A 281 -11.34 21.39 -12.01
C VAL A 281 -11.65 22.72 -12.74
N ASP A 282 -11.79 23.81 -12.00
CA ASP A 282 -12.23 25.13 -12.47
C ASP A 282 -11.07 26.09 -12.84
N GLY A 283 -9.81 25.71 -12.59
CA GLY A 283 -8.64 26.46 -13.07
C GLY A 283 -8.41 27.83 -12.40
N GLU A 284 -9.10 28.13 -11.30
CA GLU A 284 -9.01 29.44 -10.61
C GLU A 284 -7.85 29.57 -9.61
N GLY A 285 -7.06 28.52 -9.39
CA GLY A 285 -5.88 28.54 -8.52
C GLY A 285 -5.48 27.14 -8.09
N LEU A 286 -4.21 26.93 -7.71
CA LEU A 286 -3.72 25.64 -7.19
C LEU A 286 -3.78 25.66 -5.66
N PHE A 287 -4.08 24.53 -5.02
CA PHE A 287 -4.04 24.36 -3.56
C PHE A 287 -4.99 25.24 -2.74
N ARG A 288 -6.28 25.27 -3.06
CA ARG A 288 -7.27 25.68 -2.05
C ARG A 288 -7.37 24.57 -1.00
N TYR A 289 -6.62 24.72 0.09
CA TYR A 289 -6.71 23.75 1.19
C TYR A 289 -8.13 23.74 1.76
N PRO A 290 -8.68 22.57 2.11
CA PRO A 290 -9.97 22.52 2.79
C PRO A 290 -9.86 23.27 4.12
N LEU A 291 -10.87 24.09 4.43
CA LEU A 291 -10.92 24.83 5.69
C LEU A 291 -10.90 23.83 6.87
N PRO A 292 -9.90 23.89 7.77
CA PRO A 292 -9.82 23.00 8.92
C PRO A 292 -11.06 23.09 9.79
N GLN A 293 -11.52 21.94 10.30
CA GLN A 293 -12.75 21.87 11.09
C GLN A 293 -12.71 22.77 12.34
N VAL A 294 -11.54 22.90 12.98
CA VAL A 294 -11.35 23.71 14.18
C VAL A 294 -11.60 25.21 13.97
N ILE A 295 -11.44 25.71 12.74
CA ILE A 295 -11.69 27.13 12.39
C ILE A 295 -12.93 27.33 11.52
N LYS A 296 -13.71 26.27 11.27
CA LYS A 296 -14.83 26.32 10.34
C LYS A 296 -15.98 27.22 10.80
N GLU A 297 -16.30 27.16 12.09
CA GLU A 297 -17.39 27.95 12.69
C GLU A 297 -16.88 29.24 13.33
N ASP A 298 -15.65 29.23 13.86
CA ASP A 298 -15.01 30.39 14.47
C ASP A 298 -13.51 30.38 14.16
N MET A 299 -13.08 31.36 13.38
CA MET A 299 -11.69 31.56 12.92
C MET A 299 -10.70 31.86 14.06
N SER A 300 -11.20 32.17 15.26
CA SER A 300 -10.43 32.58 16.42
C SER A 300 -10.53 31.63 17.63
N ALA A 301 -11.41 30.62 17.59
CA ALA A 301 -11.70 29.73 18.72
C ALA A 301 -10.45 28.99 19.24
N TRP A 302 -9.55 28.60 18.34
CA TRP A 302 -8.28 27.94 18.65
C TRP A 302 -7.36 28.77 19.58
N ARG A 303 -7.63 30.07 19.75
CA ARG A 303 -6.85 30.99 20.59
C ARG A 303 -7.30 31.02 22.05
N THR A 304 -8.39 30.33 22.38
CA THR A 304 -8.94 30.35 23.74
C THR A 304 -8.27 29.31 24.62
N ASP A 305 -8.10 29.62 25.91
CA ASP A 305 -7.59 28.67 26.91
C ASP A 305 -8.52 27.45 27.02
N ASP A 306 -9.83 27.66 26.87
CA ASP A 306 -10.84 26.61 26.87
C ASP A 306 -10.60 25.61 25.74
N GLU A 307 -10.39 26.08 24.50
CA GLU A 307 -10.13 25.20 23.36
C GLU A 307 -8.77 24.50 23.49
N PHE A 308 -7.74 25.22 23.95
CA PHE A 308 -6.43 24.63 24.23
C PHE A 308 -6.53 23.47 25.24
N ALA A 309 -7.24 23.65 26.35
CA ALA A 309 -7.45 22.60 27.34
C ALA A 309 -8.36 21.48 26.82
N ARG A 310 -9.42 21.83 26.07
CA ARG A 310 -10.34 20.86 25.46
C ARG A 310 -9.61 19.93 24.49
N GLU A 311 -8.68 20.45 23.69
CA GLU A 311 -7.89 19.64 22.76
C GLU A 311 -7.01 18.58 23.45
N MET A 312 -6.60 18.82 24.71
CA MET A 312 -5.87 17.80 25.49
C MET A 312 -6.72 16.58 25.83
N LEU A 313 -8.06 16.70 25.78
CA LEU A 313 -9.01 15.64 26.11
C LEU A 313 -9.80 15.13 24.89
N ALA A 314 -10.00 15.98 23.90
CA ALA A 314 -10.85 15.73 22.74
C ALA A 314 -10.31 16.36 21.44
N GLY A 315 -9.00 16.61 21.38
CA GLY A 315 -8.28 17.08 20.19
C GLY A 315 -7.54 15.96 19.48
N VAL A 316 -6.47 16.32 18.77
CA VAL A 316 -5.70 15.37 17.93
C VAL A 316 -4.93 14.33 18.73
N ASN A 317 -4.53 14.64 19.97
CA ASN A 317 -3.75 13.74 20.81
C ASN A 317 -4.23 13.73 22.27
N PRO A 318 -5.37 13.09 22.57
CA PRO A 318 -6.00 13.11 23.89
C PRO A 318 -5.38 12.12 24.89
N LEU A 319 -4.19 11.56 24.60
CA LEU A 319 -3.63 10.41 25.31
C LEU A 319 -2.48 10.76 26.26
N VAL A 320 -2.01 12.01 26.26
CA VAL A 320 -0.79 12.41 26.98
C VAL A 320 -1.08 13.03 28.34
N VAL A 321 -2.22 13.72 28.49
CA VAL A 321 -2.56 14.42 29.73
C VAL A 321 -2.68 13.44 30.90
N ARG A 322 -2.16 13.84 32.06
CA ARG A 322 -2.18 13.04 33.29
C ARG A 322 -2.55 13.92 34.47
N LEU A 323 -3.22 13.32 35.45
CA LEU A 323 -3.49 13.96 36.73
C LEU A 323 -2.17 14.20 37.47
N LEU A 324 -1.94 15.45 37.87
CA LEU A 324 -0.86 15.79 38.79
C LEU A 324 -1.38 15.67 40.22
N GLU A 325 -0.87 14.70 40.99
CA GLU A 325 -1.33 14.46 42.36
C GLU A 325 -0.64 15.37 43.40
N LYS A 326 0.59 15.82 43.14
CA LYS A 326 1.39 16.65 44.06
C LYS A 326 2.25 17.65 43.29
N LEU A 327 2.33 18.87 43.80
CA LEU A 327 3.27 19.90 43.35
C LEU A 327 4.42 19.98 44.36
N GLN A 328 5.66 19.88 43.90
CA GLN A 328 6.87 19.93 44.74
C GLN A 328 7.28 21.36 45.09
#